data_AF-A0AAU3Q961-F1
#
_entry.id   AF-A0AAU3Q961-F1
#
_cell.length_a   1.000
_cell.length_b   1.000
_cell.length_c   1.000
_cell.angle_alpha   90.00
_cell.angle_beta   90.00
_cell.angle_gamma   90.00
#
_symmetry.space_group_name_H-M   'P 1'
#
loop_
_entity.id
_entity.type
_entity.pdbx_description
1 polymer ?
#
loop_
_entity_poly.entity_id
_entity_poly.type
_entity_poly.pdbx_seq_one_letter_code
_entity_poly.pdbx_strand_id
1 'polypeptide(L)'
;MMDFGAYGPALTEPVTLDEYMAVLQQRLDTYNASRPPSDNQVFRVKSWVEPLLPWFFRDEDEAFVVLPEPKQPKPKPKPKPRYYRPASYWREKLARIEAQMKPLEEPLITDRAAAGGCALGPKRTQRIQNQEDGRLQRYVALKKERDRLASMLRTAEAREAKALESASAATERA
;
A
#
# COMPACT_ATOMS: atom_id res chain seq x y z
N MET A 1 -17.95 30.17 -11.95
CA MET A 1 -18.69 28.90 -11.85
C MET A 1 -19.21 28.60 -13.24
N MET A 2 -18.76 27.53 -13.89
CA MET A 2 -19.30 27.17 -15.21
C MET A 2 -20.74 26.68 -15.00
N ASP A 3 -21.68 27.27 -15.71
CA ASP A 3 -23.08 26.90 -15.61
C ASP A 3 -23.34 25.67 -16.49
N PHE A 4 -23.29 24.50 -15.88
CA PHE A 4 -23.62 23.22 -16.51
C PHE A 4 -25.13 22.90 -16.43
N GLY A 5 -25.92 23.77 -15.78
CA GLY A 5 -27.35 23.60 -15.52
C GLY A 5 -28.24 23.77 -16.76
N ALA A 6 -27.71 24.33 -17.85
CA ALA A 6 -28.46 24.57 -19.09
C ALA A 6 -28.49 23.38 -20.07
N TYR A 7 -27.73 22.31 -19.80
CA TYR A 7 -27.56 21.20 -20.74
C TYR A 7 -28.45 20.00 -20.39
N GLY A 8 -29.26 19.56 -21.36
CA GLY A 8 -30.08 18.35 -21.30
C GLY A 8 -31.39 18.47 -20.49
N PRO A 9 -32.16 17.37 -20.42
CA PRO A 9 -33.51 17.36 -19.86
C PRO A 9 -33.53 17.58 -18.34
N ALA A 10 -34.53 18.33 -17.87
CA ALA A 10 -34.89 18.44 -16.46
C ALA A 10 -35.70 17.20 -16.04
N LEU A 11 -35.57 16.79 -14.78
CA LEU A 11 -36.41 15.73 -14.22
C LEU A 11 -37.81 16.27 -13.97
N THR A 12 -38.82 15.53 -14.41
CA THR A 12 -40.24 15.87 -14.19
C THR A 12 -40.97 14.79 -13.41
N GLU A 13 -40.37 13.62 -13.26
CA GLU A 13 -40.94 12.45 -12.58
C GLU A 13 -39.90 11.83 -11.65
N PRO A 14 -40.31 11.12 -10.57
CA PRO A 14 -39.38 10.44 -9.68
C PRO A 14 -38.62 9.33 -10.41
N VAL A 15 -37.30 9.29 -10.25
CA VAL A 15 -36.38 8.33 -10.88
C VAL A 15 -35.56 7.59 -9.83
N THR A 16 -35.24 6.33 -10.11
CA THR A 16 -34.28 5.55 -9.33
C THR A 16 -32.84 6.05 -9.56
N LEU A 17 -31.90 5.63 -8.70
CA LEU A 17 -30.50 6.01 -8.84
C LEU A 17 -29.91 5.61 -10.22
N ASP A 18 -30.25 4.43 -10.71
CA ASP A 18 -29.72 3.92 -12.00
C ASP A 18 -30.26 4.73 -13.18
N GLU A 19 -31.54 5.11 -13.12
CA GLU A 19 -32.18 5.98 -14.11
C GLU A 19 -31.61 7.41 -14.05
N TYR A 20 -31.32 7.92 -12.85
CA TYR A 20 -30.67 9.22 -12.69
C TYR A 20 -29.27 9.24 -13.30
N MET A 21 -28.50 8.15 -13.18
CA MET A 21 -27.20 8.03 -13.84
C MET A 21 -27.29 8.10 -15.36
N ALA A 22 -28.35 7.53 -15.96
CA ALA A 22 -28.59 7.63 -17.40
C ALA A 22 -28.91 9.08 -17.82
N VAL A 23 -29.67 9.82 -17.01
CA VAL A 23 -29.97 11.24 -17.26
C VAL A 23 -28.68 12.08 -17.24
N LEU A 24 -27.79 11.86 -16.28
CA LEU A 24 -26.50 12.56 -16.20
C LEU A 24 -25.61 12.25 -17.40
N GLN A 25 -25.63 11.00 -17.89
CA GLN A 25 -24.92 10.62 -19.08
C GLN A 25 -25.47 11.36 -20.32
N GLN A 26 -26.79 11.48 -20.46
CA GLN A 26 -27.40 12.26 -21.54
C GLN A 26 -27.02 13.76 -21.46
N ARG A 27 -26.96 14.34 -20.26
CA ARG A 27 -26.50 15.73 -20.06
C ARG A 27 -25.03 15.91 -20.45
N LEU A 28 -24.18 14.95 -20.11
CA LEU A 28 -22.78 14.92 -20.54
C LEU A 28 -22.65 14.79 -22.08
N ASP A 29 -23.45 13.92 -22.69
CA ASP A 29 -23.43 13.70 -24.14
C ASP A 29 -23.91 14.95 -24.90
N THR A 30 -24.97 15.61 -24.42
CA THR A 30 -25.44 16.89 -24.99
C THR A 30 -24.41 18.00 -24.83
N TYR A 31 -23.73 18.07 -23.68
CA TYR A 31 -22.62 19.00 -23.46
C TYR A 31 -21.47 18.76 -24.45
N ASN A 32 -21.05 17.51 -24.63
CA ASN A 32 -20.00 17.14 -25.57
C ASN A 32 -20.40 17.41 -27.02
N ALA A 33 -21.66 17.17 -27.40
CA ALA A 33 -22.20 17.45 -28.73
C ALA A 33 -22.30 18.95 -29.04
N SER A 34 -22.52 19.79 -28.01
CA SER A 34 -22.59 21.25 -28.15
C SER A 34 -21.22 21.92 -28.33
N ARG A 35 -20.12 21.20 -28.06
CA ARG A 35 -18.77 21.71 -28.27
C ARG A 35 -18.36 21.51 -29.73
N PRO A 36 -17.79 22.52 -30.39
CA PRO A 36 -17.26 22.35 -31.73
C PRO A 36 -16.16 21.27 -31.71
N PRO A 37 -16.09 20.38 -32.74
CA PRO A 37 -14.97 19.47 -32.87
C PRO A 37 -13.69 20.30 -32.93
N SER A 38 -12.72 20.00 -32.06
CA SER A 38 -11.46 20.72 -32.02
C SER A 38 -10.64 20.40 -33.28
N ASP A 39 -10.77 21.23 -34.32
CA ASP A 39 -10.17 20.98 -35.64
C ASP A 39 -8.64 21.19 -35.69
N ASN A 40 -8.01 21.62 -34.60
CA ASN A 40 -6.57 21.88 -34.54
C ASN A 40 -5.84 20.84 -33.67
N GLN A 41 -5.36 19.77 -34.31
CA GLN A 41 -4.62 18.64 -33.70
C GLN A 41 -3.27 19.01 -33.04
N VAL A 42 -2.80 20.26 -33.09
CA VAL A 42 -1.42 20.65 -32.72
C VAL A 42 -1.30 21.26 -31.32
N PHE A 43 -2.38 21.81 -30.75
CA PHE A 43 -2.39 22.26 -29.35
C PHE A 43 -3.31 21.35 -28.52
N ARG A 44 -2.87 20.10 -28.30
CA ARG A 44 -3.45 19.21 -27.28
C ARG A 44 -3.09 19.69 -25.87
N VAL A 45 -3.49 20.91 -25.51
CA VAL A 45 -3.99 21.09 -24.14
C VAL A 45 -5.37 20.44 -24.19
N LYS A 46 -5.39 19.11 -24.06
CA LYS A 46 -6.57 18.36 -23.64
C LYS A 46 -7.17 19.23 -22.55
N SER A 47 -8.33 19.87 -22.79
CA SER A 47 -8.95 20.77 -21.81
C SER A 47 -8.86 20.04 -20.48
N TRP A 48 -8.09 20.57 -19.54
CA TRP A 48 -7.35 19.77 -18.55
C TRP A 48 -8.24 18.98 -17.58
N VAL A 49 -9.55 19.07 -17.77
CA VAL A 49 -10.57 18.32 -17.07
C VAL A 49 -11.62 17.88 -18.09
N GLU A 50 -11.68 16.57 -18.33
CA GLU A 50 -12.88 15.95 -18.92
C GLU A 50 -14.02 16.15 -17.92
N PRO A 51 -15.19 16.67 -18.34
CA PRO A 51 -16.28 16.96 -17.41
C PRO A 51 -16.77 15.65 -16.77
N LEU A 52 -16.81 15.63 -15.44
CA LEU A 52 -17.29 14.48 -14.67
C LEU A 52 -18.81 14.55 -14.52
N LEU A 53 -19.48 13.39 -14.42
CA LEU A 53 -20.94 13.32 -14.20
C LEU A 53 -21.45 14.18 -13.03
N PRO A 54 -20.74 14.30 -11.88
CA PRO A 54 -21.17 15.16 -10.77
C PRO A 54 -21.29 16.65 -11.12
N TRP A 55 -20.70 17.11 -12.21
CA TRP A 55 -20.80 18.51 -12.64
C TRP A 55 -22.15 18.84 -13.26
N PHE A 56 -22.93 17.82 -13.64
CA PHE A 56 -24.26 17.95 -14.23
C PHE A 56 -25.40 17.70 -13.23
N PHE A 57 -25.08 17.59 -11.94
CA PHE A 57 -26.08 17.62 -10.87
C PHE A 57 -26.75 18.99 -10.84
N ARG A 58 -28.08 19.00 -10.71
CA ARG A 58 -28.85 20.21 -10.45
C ARG A 58 -29.46 20.11 -9.07
N ASP A 59 -29.49 21.22 -8.33
CA ASP A 59 -30.10 21.26 -7.00
C ASP A 59 -31.58 20.86 -7.03
N GLU A 60 -32.27 21.14 -8.13
CA GLU A 60 -33.67 20.78 -8.35
C GLU A 60 -33.89 19.26 -8.54
N ASP A 61 -32.86 18.50 -8.91
CA ASP A 61 -32.98 17.06 -9.14
C ASP A 61 -33.18 16.28 -7.81
N GLU A 62 -32.77 16.84 -6.67
CA GLU A 62 -32.81 16.17 -5.36
C GLU A 62 -34.24 15.72 -4.99
N ALA A 63 -35.26 16.49 -5.40
CA ALA A 63 -36.66 16.16 -5.15
C ALA A 63 -37.19 14.95 -5.94
N PHE A 64 -36.48 14.54 -7.00
CA PHE A 64 -36.91 13.50 -7.93
C PHE A 64 -36.09 12.21 -7.81
N VAL A 65 -34.95 12.21 -7.11
CA VAL A 65 -34.10 11.01 -6.97
C VAL A 65 -34.53 10.17 -5.78
N VAL A 66 -35.06 8.98 -6.06
CA VAL A 66 -35.44 8.01 -5.04
C VAL A 66 -34.20 7.25 -4.57
N LEU A 67 -33.74 7.57 -3.35
CA LEU A 67 -32.65 6.84 -2.72
C LEU A 67 -33.15 5.48 -2.21
N PRO A 68 -32.38 4.40 -2.40
CA PRO A 68 -32.72 3.11 -1.82
C PRO A 68 -32.73 3.22 -0.30
N GLU A 69 -33.67 2.53 0.35
CA GLU A 69 -33.76 2.50 1.80
C GLU A 69 -32.40 2.13 2.42
N PRO A 70 -31.97 2.82 3.50
CA PRO A 70 -30.70 2.53 4.13
C PRO A 70 -30.70 1.09 4.62
N LYS A 71 -29.89 0.24 3.98
CA LYS A 71 -29.66 -1.14 4.41
C LYS A 71 -29.25 -1.11 5.88
N GLN A 72 -29.96 -1.86 6.73
CA GLN A 72 -29.71 -1.89 8.17
C GLN A 72 -28.21 -2.08 8.45
N PRO A 73 -27.62 -1.29 9.37
CA PRO A 73 -26.19 -1.34 9.62
C PRO A 73 -25.80 -2.73 10.09
N LYS A 74 -24.90 -3.38 9.34
CA LYS A 74 -24.35 -4.69 9.73
C LYS A 74 -23.74 -4.59 11.13
N PRO A 75 -23.95 -5.58 12.01
CA PRO A 75 -23.38 -5.57 13.35
C PRO A 75 -21.85 -5.50 13.27
N LYS A 76 -21.26 -4.56 14.02
CA LYS A 76 -19.80 -4.41 14.08
C LYS A 76 -19.17 -5.67 14.71
N PRO A 77 -18.09 -6.23 14.15
CA PRO A 77 -17.42 -7.38 14.75
C PRO A 77 -16.80 -7.01 16.10
N LYS A 78 -16.91 -7.91 17.09
CA LYS A 78 -16.26 -7.74 18.40
C LYS A 78 -14.73 -7.87 18.25
N PRO A 79 -13.93 -6.99 18.90
CA PRO A 79 -12.48 -7.07 18.82
C PRO A 79 -11.96 -8.34 19.53
N LYS A 80 -11.07 -9.09 18.86
CA LYS A 80 -10.34 -10.21 19.47
C LYS A 80 -9.10 -9.70 20.21
N PRO A 81 -8.75 -10.26 21.37
CA PRO A 81 -7.52 -9.88 22.08
C PRO A 81 -6.28 -10.18 21.23
N ARG A 82 -5.32 -9.26 21.22
CA ARG A 82 -4.05 -9.44 20.49
C ARG A 82 -3.11 -10.31 21.32
N TYR A 83 -2.68 -11.45 20.77
CA TYR A 83 -1.66 -12.30 21.38
C TYR A 83 -0.28 -11.92 20.86
N TYR A 84 0.59 -11.40 21.74
CA TYR A 84 1.96 -11.06 21.39
C TYR A 84 2.88 -12.29 21.55
N ARG A 85 3.93 -12.36 20.74
CA ARG A 85 4.95 -13.40 20.87
C ARG A 85 5.92 -13.03 22.00
N PRO A 86 6.34 -13.99 22.85
CA PRO A 86 7.27 -13.75 23.94
C PRO A 86 8.69 -13.44 23.44
N ALA A 87 9.55 -12.91 24.30
CA ALA A 87 10.94 -12.58 23.99
C ALA A 87 11.73 -13.82 23.55
N SER A 88 11.48 -14.98 24.17
CA SER A 88 12.13 -16.26 23.81
C SER A 88 11.98 -16.59 22.32
N TYR A 89 10.78 -16.43 21.77
CA TYR A 89 10.49 -16.65 20.35
C TYR A 89 11.36 -15.77 19.44
N TRP A 90 11.52 -14.49 19.80
CA TRP A 90 12.32 -13.56 19.01
C TRP A 90 13.82 -13.83 19.12
N ARG A 91 14.31 -14.26 20.29
CA ARG A 91 15.72 -14.68 20.48
C ARG A 91 16.07 -15.87 19.61
N GLU A 92 15.22 -16.91 19.60
CA GLU A 92 15.43 -18.08 18.74
C GLU A 92 15.45 -17.69 17.25
N LYS A 93 14.53 -16.82 16.84
CA LYS A 93 14.46 -16.38 15.44
C LYS A 93 15.70 -15.55 15.05
N LEU A 94 16.17 -14.69 15.95
CA LEU A 94 17.37 -13.88 15.75
C LEU A 94 18.62 -14.77 15.62
N ALA A 95 18.78 -15.77 16.49
CA ALA A 95 19.87 -16.74 16.41
C ALA A 95 19.89 -17.51 15.08
N ARG A 96 18.71 -17.87 14.54
CA ARG A 96 18.60 -18.52 13.22
C ARG A 96 19.07 -17.61 12.09
N ILE A 97 18.69 -16.33 12.10
CA ILE A 97 19.12 -15.36 11.09
C ILE A 97 20.63 -15.11 11.18
N GLU A 98 21.18 -14.98 12.40
CA GLU A 98 22.62 -14.81 12.60
C GLU A 98 23.40 -16.03 12.10
N ALA A 99 22.90 -17.25 12.33
CA ALA A 99 23.50 -18.46 11.78
C ALA A 99 23.48 -18.50 10.24
N GLN A 100 22.44 -17.94 9.60
CA GLN A 100 22.36 -17.83 8.14
C GLN A 100 23.27 -16.73 7.57
N MET A 101 23.53 -15.66 8.33
CA MET A 101 24.43 -14.57 7.93
C MET A 101 25.90 -14.99 7.99
N LYS A 102 26.31 -15.73 9.03
CA LYS A 102 27.70 -16.14 9.26
C LYS A 102 28.43 -16.70 8.02
N PRO A 103 27.89 -17.68 7.26
CA PRO A 103 28.59 -18.21 6.09
C PRO A 103 28.67 -17.24 4.89
N LEU A 104 27.91 -16.15 4.90
CA LEU A 104 27.91 -15.14 3.83
C LEU A 104 28.97 -14.04 4.05
N GLU A 105 29.49 -13.89 5.26
CA GLU A 105 30.52 -12.91 5.60
C GLU A 105 31.90 -13.31 5.05
N GLU A 106 32.13 -14.61 4.84
CA GLU A 106 33.36 -15.12 4.26
C GLU A 106 33.35 -14.94 2.73
N PRO A 107 34.44 -14.39 2.14
CA PRO A 107 34.56 -14.28 0.69
C PRO A 107 34.74 -15.66 0.05
N LEU A 108 34.17 -15.86 -1.15
CA LEU A 108 34.35 -17.09 -1.94
C LEU A 108 35.80 -17.29 -2.39
N ILE A 109 36.51 -16.19 -2.67
CA ILE A 109 37.93 -16.19 -2.97
C ILE A 109 38.67 -15.51 -1.83
N THR A 110 39.52 -16.26 -1.13
CA THR A 110 40.37 -15.74 -0.05
C THR A 110 41.62 -15.03 -0.59
N ASP A 111 42.09 -15.39 -1.78
CA ASP A 111 43.22 -14.75 -2.45
C ASP A 111 42.82 -13.41 -3.12
N ARG A 112 43.42 -12.32 -2.64
CA ARG A 112 43.19 -10.96 -3.15
C ARG A 112 43.61 -10.80 -4.62
N ALA A 113 44.66 -11.50 -5.06
CA ALA A 113 45.14 -11.41 -6.44
C ALA A 113 44.16 -12.07 -7.42
N ALA A 114 43.53 -13.17 -7.00
CA ALA A 114 42.48 -13.84 -7.75
C ALA A 114 41.14 -13.08 -7.73
N ALA A 115 40.81 -12.38 -6.63
CA ALA A 115 39.61 -11.53 -6.55
C ALA A 115 39.66 -10.35 -7.54
N GLY A 116 40.86 -9.80 -7.81
CA GLY A 116 41.09 -8.78 -8.84
C GLY A 116 41.05 -9.30 -10.28
N GLY A 117 40.81 -10.60 -10.49
CA GLY A 117 40.65 -11.19 -11.81
C GLY A 117 41.94 -11.50 -12.59
N CYS A 118 43.10 -11.22 -11.99
CA CYS A 118 44.40 -11.39 -12.64
C CYS A 118 44.73 -12.87 -12.93
N ALA A 119 44.29 -13.80 -12.07
CA ALA A 119 44.66 -15.22 -12.16
C ALA A 119 43.62 -16.15 -12.80
N LEU A 120 42.34 -15.72 -12.91
CA LEU A 120 41.22 -16.62 -13.24
C LEU A 120 40.68 -16.47 -14.68
N GLY A 121 41.04 -15.38 -15.36
CA GLY A 121 40.53 -15.04 -16.69
C GLY A 121 39.10 -14.45 -16.66
N PRO A 122 38.71 -13.67 -17.69
CA PRO A 122 37.55 -12.77 -17.62
C PRO A 122 36.22 -13.48 -17.36
N LYS A 123 35.98 -14.64 -17.98
CA LYS A 123 34.73 -15.40 -17.83
C LYS A 123 34.54 -15.98 -16.41
N ARG A 124 35.61 -16.49 -15.80
CA ARG A 124 35.54 -17.06 -14.44
C ARG A 124 35.43 -15.96 -13.40
N THR A 125 36.16 -14.87 -13.57
CA THR A 125 36.04 -13.68 -12.70
C THR A 125 34.62 -13.14 -12.70
N GLN A 126 34.01 -12.94 -13.87
CA GLN A 126 32.63 -12.44 -13.97
C GLN A 126 31.62 -13.38 -13.30
N ARG A 127 31.79 -14.70 -13.44
CA ARG A 127 30.92 -15.68 -12.78
C ARG A 127 31.01 -15.57 -11.26
N ILE A 128 32.21 -15.42 -10.71
CA ILE A 128 32.41 -15.33 -9.26
C ILE A 128 31.92 -13.98 -8.73
N GLN A 129 32.15 -12.89 -9.44
CA GLN A 129 31.59 -11.58 -9.12
C GLN A 129 30.06 -11.62 -9.04
N ASN A 130 29.39 -12.22 -10.04
CA ASN A 130 27.93 -12.38 -9.99
C ASN A 130 27.45 -13.22 -8.79
N GLN A 131 28.24 -14.21 -8.35
CA GLN A 131 27.93 -15.00 -7.17
C GLN A 131 28.11 -14.19 -5.88
N GLU A 132 29.17 -13.39 -5.79
CA GLU A 132 29.43 -12.49 -4.67
C GLU A 132 28.37 -11.39 -4.57
N ASP A 133 27.96 -10.80 -5.69
CA ASP A 133 26.87 -9.81 -5.73
C ASP A 133 25.57 -10.42 -5.21
N GLY A 134 25.26 -11.65 -5.62
CA GLY A 134 24.10 -12.40 -5.11
C GLY A 134 24.20 -12.70 -3.61
N ARG A 135 25.39 -13.05 -3.10
CA ARG A 135 25.64 -13.26 -1.66
C ARG A 135 25.47 -11.96 -0.88
N LEU A 136 26.01 -10.86 -1.39
CA LEU A 136 25.91 -9.53 -0.77
C LEU A 136 24.46 -9.07 -0.69
N GLN A 137 23.67 -9.25 -1.76
CA GLN A 137 22.25 -8.94 -1.77
C GLN A 137 21.49 -9.73 -0.69
N ARG A 138 21.76 -11.04 -0.58
CA ARG A 138 21.17 -11.89 0.45
C ARG A 138 21.57 -11.45 1.86
N TYR A 139 22.85 -11.15 2.07
CA TYR A 139 23.35 -10.65 3.35
C TYR A 139 22.66 -9.35 3.77
N VAL A 140 22.53 -8.39 2.85
CA VAL A 140 21.82 -7.12 3.12
C VAL A 140 20.35 -7.37 3.47
N ALA A 141 19.67 -8.29 2.79
CA ALA A 141 18.29 -8.66 3.10
C ALA A 141 18.17 -9.27 4.52
N LEU A 142 19.04 -10.22 4.86
CA LEU A 142 19.09 -10.83 6.18
C LEU A 142 19.44 -9.83 7.28
N LYS A 143 20.35 -8.88 7.01
CA LYS A 143 20.69 -7.80 7.94
C LYS A 143 19.46 -6.93 8.27
N LYS A 144 18.69 -6.52 7.26
CA LYS A 144 17.43 -5.77 7.47
C LYS A 144 16.44 -6.57 8.30
N GLU A 145 16.34 -7.88 8.06
CA GLU A 145 15.48 -8.75 8.87
C GLU A 145 15.98 -8.86 10.32
N ARG A 146 17.28 -9.05 10.54
CA ARG A 146 17.91 -9.06 11.87
C ARG A 146 17.60 -7.79 12.64
N ASP A 147 17.78 -6.61 12.03
CA ASP A 147 17.53 -5.33 12.67
C ASP A 147 16.05 -5.19 13.09
N ARG A 148 15.14 -5.62 12.22
CA ARG A 148 13.70 -5.68 12.52
C ARG A 148 13.43 -6.62 13.70
N LEU A 149 14.01 -7.81 13.72
CA LEU A 149 13.82 -8.80 14.79
C LEU A 149 14.40 -8.31 16.12
N ALA A 150 15.56 -7.64 16.11
CA ALA A 150 16.15 -7.03 17.29
C ALA A 150 15.25 -5.95 17.88
N SER A 151 14.61 -5.14 17.04
CA SER A 151 13.59 -4.18 17.48
C SER A 151 12.38 -4.88 18.10
N MET A 152 11.87 -5.94 17.47
CA MET A 152 10.75 -6.72 18.01
C MET A 152 11.10 -7.36 19.36
N LEU A 153 12.32 -7.89 19.51
CA LEU A 153 12.82 -8.44 20.76
C LEU A 153 12.81 -7.39 21.88
N ARG A 154 13.37 -6.19 21.63
CA ARG A 154 13.35 -5.09 22.61
C ARG A 154 11.92 -4.74 23.05
N THR A 155 10.97 -4.71 22.12
CA THR A 155 9.56 -4.46 22.49
C THR A 155 8.95 -5.60 23.30
N ALA A 156 9.33 -6.85 23.06
CA ALA A 156 8.85 -7.99 23.83
C ALA A 156 9.42 -7.97 25.25
N GLU A 157 10.73 -7.74 25.39
CA GLU A 157 11.41 -7.63 26.68
C GLU A 157 10.84 -6.49 27.53
N ALA A 158 10.59 -5.33 26.92
CA ALA A 158 9.95 -4.21 27.62
C ALA A 158 8.52 -4.53 28.11
N ARG A 159 7.75 -5.33 27.36
CA ARG A 159 6.41 -5.77 27.79
C ARG A 159 6.49 -6.78 28.92
N GLU A 160 7.39 -7.75 28.83
CA GLU A 160 7.60 -8.76 29.85
C GLU A 160 8.12 -8.15 31.16
N ALA A 161 9.04 -7.18 31.09
CA ALA A 161 9.51 -6.43 32.25
C ALA A 161 8.37 -5.69 32.96
N LYS A 162 7.51 -4.98 32.21
CA LYS A 162 6.33 -4.32 32.78
C LYS A 162 5.34 -5.30 33.39
N ALA A 163 5.13 -6.46 32.76
CA ALA A 163 4.26 -7.50 33.29
C ALA A 163 4.81 -8.04 34.63
N LEU A 164 6.13 -8.28 34.71
CA LEU A 164 6.81 -8.72 35.93
C LEU A 164 6.71 -7.67 37.05
N GLU A 165 6.94 -6.40 36.75
CA GLU A 165 6.81 -5.28 37.71
C GLU A 165 5.36 -5.18 38.24
N SER A 166 4.37 -5.31 37.36
CA SER A 166 2.96 -5.31 37.79
C SER A 166 2.60 -6.52 38.66
N ALA A 167 3.22 -7.68 38.40
CA ALA A 167 3.00 -8.90 39.17
C ALA A 167 3.66 -8.83 40.55
N SER A 168 4.87 -8.28 40.67
CA SER A 168 5.52 -8.06 41.96
C SER A 168 4.75 -7.05 42.81
N ALA A 169 4.31 -5.93 42.21
CA ALA A 169 3.51 -4.91 42.90
C ALA A 169 2.14 -5.42 43.38
N ALA A 170 1.54 -6.40 42.70
CA ALA A 170 0.32 -7.05 43.14
C ALA A 170 0.55 -8.01 44.32
N THR A 171 1.74 -8.61 44.39
CA THR A 171 2.13 -9.57 45.44
C THR A 171 2.47 -8.86 46.75
N GLU A 172 3.06 -7.67 46.70
CA GLU A 172 3.39 -6.86 47.89
C GLU A 172 2.18 -6.16 48.54
N ARG A 173 1.03 -6.12 47.84
CA ARG A 173 -0.22 -5.51 48.33
C ARG A 173 -1.23 -6.52 48.88
N ALA A 174 -0.95 -7.82 48.75
CA ALA A 174 -1.79 -8.91 49.21
C ALA A 174 -1.31 -9.43 50.57
#